data_AF-A0A820LLY4-F1
#
_entry.id   AF-A0A820LLY4-F1
#
_cell.length_a   1.000
_cell.length_b   1.000
_cell.length_c   1.000
_cell.angle_alpha   90.00
_cell.angle_beta   90.00
_cell.angle_gamma   90.00
#
_symmetry.space_group_name_H-M   'P 1'
#
loop_
_entity.id
_entity.type
_entity.pdbx_description
1 polymer ?
#
loop_
_entity_poly.entity_id
_entity_poly.type
_entity_poly.pdbx_seq_one_letter_code
_entity_poly.pdbx_strand_id
1 'polypeptide(L)'
;TDGGNVSGNGFRVVLTAFRSPNKTHPCDENNEEFLCSNQECISNILLCDGVPHCLDESDESPHRSCTSSNAESSNSGSIESNNRTRTSKRQHWRGILIAAFLLIILSVFIFFLVYFVCRRFFRSP
;
A
#
# COMPACT_ATOMS: atom_id res chain seq x y z
N THR A 1 37.59 40.33 -37.26
CA THR A 1 37.42 39.48 -38.45
C THR A 1 36.90 38.14 -37.99
N ASP A 2 35.58 37.97 -37.96
CA ASP A 2 34.96 36.65 -37.78
C ASP A 2 33.90 36.50 -38.87
N GLY A 3 34.36 36.05 -40.03
CA GLY A 3 33.51 35.63 -41.14
C GLY A 3 33.19 34.15 -40.98
N GLY A 4 32.01 33.84 -40.44
CA GLY A 4 31.45 32.50 -40.43
C GLY A 4 30.29 32.40 -41.41
N ASN A 5 30.58 32.14 -42.69
CA ASN A 5 29.56 31.83 -43.69
C ASN A 5 29.03 30.41 -43.46
N VAL A 6 27.91 30.26 -42.75
CA VAL A 6 27.22 28.97 -42.62
C VAL A 6 26.12 28.91 -43.66
N SER A 7 26.49 28.54 -44.89
CA SER A 7 25.54 27.99 -45.87
C SER A 7 25.13 26.59 -45.40
N GLY A 8 24.27 26.51 -44.39
CA GLY A 8 23.82 25.25 -43.80
C GLY A 8 22.31 25.17 -43.80
N ASN A 9 21.77 24.11 -44.41
CA ASN A 9 20.45 23.63 -44.04
C ASN A 9 20.56 23.06 -42.63
N GLY A 10 20.26 23.89 -41.62
CA GLY A 10 20.21 23.43 -40.22
C GLY A 10 19.25 22.24 -40.07
N PHE A 11 19.50 21.39 -39.08
CA PHE A 11 18.65 20.22 -38.84
C PHE A 11 17.38 20.65 -38.07
N ARG A 12 16.22 20.57 -38.73
CA ARG A 12 14.91 20.73 -38.08
C ARG A 12 14.55 19.42 -37.39
N VAL A 13 14.88 19.32 -36.11
CA VAL A 13 14.47 18.18 -35.28
C VAL A 13 12.96 18.32 -35.01
N VAL A 14 12.13 17.54 -35.68
CA VAL A 14 10.72 17.38 -35.31
C VAL A 14 10.62 16.10 -34.48
N LEU A 15 10.76 16.24 -33.17
CA LEU A 15 10.49 15.15 -32.24
C LEU A 15 8.98 15.03 -32.07
N THR A 16 8.32 14.25 -32.93
CA THR A 16 7.00 13.73 -32.60
C THR A 16 7.18 12.62 -31.58
N ALA A 17 7.09 12.94 -30.29
CA ALA A 17 6.96 11.94 -29.24
C ALA A 17 5.74 11.08 -29.56
N PHE A 18 5.96 9.80 -29.87
CA PHE A 18 4.91 8.88 -30.27
C PHE A 18 4.11 8.47 -29.03
N ARG A 19 3.03 9.20 -28.75
CA ARG A 19 2.08 8.80 -27.72
C ARG A 19 1.27 7.63 -28.25
N SER A 20 1.35 6.48 -27.59
CA SER A 20 0.56 5.29 -27.95
C SER A 20 -0.92 5.68 -28.08
N PRO A 21 -1.56 5.44 -29.24
CA PRO A 21 -2.94 5.84 -29.50
C PRO A 21 -3.96 5.05 -28.67
N ASN A 22 -3.50 4.05 -27.90
CA ASN A 22 -4.31 3.16 -27.09
C ASN A 22 -4.06 3.33 -25.58
N LYS A 23 -3.38 4.40 -25.18
CA LYS A 23 -3.15 4.75 -23.77
C LYS A 23 -4.09 5.90 -23.40
N THR A 24 -5.15 5.57 -22.66
CA THR A 24 -6.04 6.54 -22.00
C THR A 24 -5.31 7.34 -20.92
N HIS A 25 -4.14 6.88 -20.48
CA HIS A 25 -3.24 7.59 -19.56
C HIS A 25 -1.86 7.84 -20.19
N PRO A 26 -1.36 9.09 -20.26
CA PRO A 26 -0.02 9.42 -20.75
C PRO A 26 1.11 8.80 -19.94
N CYS A 27 0.86 8.56 -18.66
CA CYS A 27 1.85 8.05 -17.74
C CYS A 27 1.89 6.52 -17.77
N ASP A 28 3.01 5.95 -17.37
CA ASP A 28 3.18 4.50 -17.40
C ASP A 28 2.27 3.85 -16.35
N GLU A 29 1.24 3.18 -16.85
CA GLU A 29 0.26 2.42 -16.06
C GLU A 29 0.91 1.32 -15.21
N ASN A 30 2.11 0.85 -15.56
CA ASN A 30 2.83 -0.16 -14.78
C ASN A 30 3.61 0.44 -13.59
N ASN A 31 3.83 1.77 -13.57
CA ASN A 31 4.65 2.44 -12.55
C ASN A 31 3.84 3.26 -11.54
N GLU A 32 2.51 3.12 -11.52
CA GLU A 32 1.65 3.88 -10.61
C GLU A 32 1.99 5.39 -10.69
N GLU A 33 1.99 5.94 -11.89
CA GLU A 33 2.29 7.36 -12.14
C GLU A 33 1.00 8.19 -12.28
N PHE A 34 1.02 9.38 -11.72
CA PHE A 34 -0.05 10.36 -11.78
C PHE A 34 0.23 11.40 -12.88
N LEU A 35 -0.82 11.76 -13.63
CA LEU A 35 -0.77 12.81 -14.65
C LEU A 35 -1.23 14.14 -14.05
N CYS A 36 -0.31 15.09 -13.94
CA CYS A 36 -0.57 16.50 -13.66
C CYS A 36 -1.44 17.15 -14.75
N SER A 37 -2.15 18.24 -14.45
CA SER A 37 -2.99 18.91 -15.46
C SER A 37 -2.17 19.62 -16.55
N ASN A 38 -0.90 19.94 -16.26
CA ASN A 38 0.11 20.40 -17.23
C ASN A 38 0.61 19.28 -18.17
N GLN A 39 0.11 18.05 -18.04
CA GLN A 39 0.51 16.84 -18.79
C GLN A 39 1.88 16.26 -18.41
N GLU A 40 2.40 16.63 -17.24
CA GLU A 40 3.57 16.01 -16.63
C GLU A 40 3.20 14.75 -15.84
N CYS A 41 4.12 13.79 -15.77
CA CYS A 41 3.94 12.57 -15.00
C CYS A 41 4.82 12.60 -13.76
N ILE A 42 4.20 12.41 -12.60
CA ILE A 42 4.88 12.27 -11.31
C ILE A 42 4.53 10.91 -10.69
N SER A 43 5.31 10.46 -9.71
CA SER A 43 4.98 9.22 -9.00
C SER A 43 3.77 9.42 -8.10
N ASN A 44 2.90 8.42 -7.97
CA ASN A 44 1.73 8.47 -7.08
C ASN A 44 2.11 8.64 -5.59
N ILE A 45 3.35 8.32 -5.19
CA ILE A 45 3.83 8.61 -3.82
C ILE A 45 3.97 10.11 -3.53
N LEU A 46 4.06 10.93 -4.58
CA LEU A 46 4.19 12.38 -4.51
C LEU A 46 2.83 13.08 -4.57
N LEU A 47 1.74 12.32 -4.66
CA LEU A 47 0.40 12.87 -4.71
C LEU A 47 -0.10 13.20 -3.30
N CYS A 48 -0.53 14.42 -3.05
CA CYS A 48 -1.02 14.89 -1.76
C CYS A 48 0.00 14.70 -0.61
N ASP A 49 1.30 14.86 -0.88
CA ASP A 49 2.37 14.79 0.13
C ASP A 49 2.63 16.15 0.83
N GLY A 50 1.93 17.20 0.39
CA GLY A 50 2.02 18.55 0.92
C GLY A 50 3.13 19.39 0.28
N VAL A 51 3.81 18.87 -0.74
CA VAL A 51 4.82 19.57 -1.53
C VAL A 51 4.36 19.59 -2.98
N PRO A 52 4.32 20.75 -3.66
CA PRO A 52 3.98 20.78 -5.07
C PRO A 52 5.10 20.18 -5.91
N HIS A 53 4.82 19.04 -6.54
CA HIS A 53 5.70 18.38 -7.51
C HIS A 53 5.25 18.65 -8.95
N CYS A 54 3.96 18.87 -9.18
CA CYS A 54 3.50 19.36 -10.47
C CYS A 54 3.81 20.86 -10.62
N LEU A 55 4.19 21.29 -11.83
CA LEU A 55 4.39 22.72 -12.13
C LEU A 55 3.12 23.57 -11.94
N ASP A 56 1.95 22.95 -12.04
CA ASP A 56 0.63 23.56 -11.83
C ASP A 56 0.02 23.23 -10.47
N GLU A 57 0.81 22.65 -9.55
CA GLU A 57 0.41 22.27 -8.18
C GLU A 57 -0.85 21.38 -8.14
N SER A 58 -1.14 20.72 -9.25
CA SER A 58 -2.39 19.97 -9.43
C SER A 58 -2.42 18.67 -8.65
N ASP A 59 -1.24 18.16 -8.26
CA ASP A 59 -1.02 17.06 -7.32
C ASP A 59 -1.45 17.36 -5.89
N GLU A 60 -1.49 18.64 -5.50
CA GLU A 60 -1.93 19.10 -4.18
C GLU A 60 -3.33 19.76 -4.24
N SER A 61 -3.95 19.79 -5.42
CA SER A 61 -5.21 20.50 -5.61
C SER A 61 -6.40 19.74 -4.98
N PRO A 62 -7.26 20.41 -4.19
CA PRO A 62 -8.41 19.78 -3.54
C PRO A 62 -9.44 19.24 -4.54
N HIS A 63 -9.43 19.77 -5.77
CA HIS A 63 -10.32 19.38 -6.86
C HIS A 63 -9.98 17.98 -7.44
N ARG A 64 -8.83 17.41 -7.09
CA ARG A 64 -8.36 16.09 -7.56
C ARG A 64 -8.42 15.00 -6.49
N SER A 65 -9.18 15.24 -5.42
CA SER A 65 -9.44 14.29 -4.33
C SER A 65 -8.24 14.01 -3.42
N CYS A 66 -7.46 15.05 -3.08
CA CYS A 66 -6.81 15.12 -1.78
C CYS A 66 -7.89 15.26 -0.69
N THR A 67 -8.70 14.22 -0.49
CA THR A 67 -9.60 14.16 0.66
C THR A 67 -8.70 13.99 1.87
N SER A 68 -8.68 14.98 2.75
CA SER A 68 -7.89 14.99 3.99
C SER A 68 -8.32 13.92 5.01
N SER A 69 -8.66 12.71 4.58
CA SER A 69 -8.61 11.52 5.40
C SER A 69 -7.21 10.95 5.33
N ASN A 70 -6.34 11.54 6.15
CA ASN A 70 -4.94 11.20 6.44
C ASN A 70 -3.90 12.07 5.73
N ALA A 71 -3.84 13.35 6.11
CA ALA A 71 -2.56 14.02 6.28
C ALA A 71 -1.83 13.36 7.48
N GLU A 72 -1.34 12.14 7.29
CA GLU A 72 -0.28 11.57 8.12
C GLU A 72 0.95 11.45 7.23
N SER A 73 1.69 12.55 7.26
CA SER A 73 3.03 12.75 6.71
C SER A 73 3.79 11.44 6.46
N SER A 74 4.17 11.27 5.20
CA SER A 74 5.46 10.78 4.73
C SER A 74 6.29 9.99 5.76
N ASN A 75 6.42 8.69 5.52
CA ASN A 75 7.52 7.90 6.07
C ASN A 75 8.19 7.06 4.98
N SER A 76 8.78 7.76 4.01
CA SER A 76 9.87 7.22 3.18
C SER A 76 11.17 7.89 3.63
N GLY A 77 11.63 7.43 4.79
CA GLY A 77 12.80 7.92 5.52
C GLY A 77 12.93 7.19 6.84
N SER A 78 12.99 5.86 6.83
CA SER A 78 13.05 5.05 8.06
C SER A 78 14.48 4.96 8.62
N ILE A 79 14.84 5.94 9.46
CA ILE A 79 15.85 5.85 10.53
C ILE A 79 15.28 6.80 11.62
N GLU A 80 14.83 6.43 12.83
CA GLU A 80 15.02 5.28 13.71
C GLU A 80 13.87 5.27 14.75
N SER A 81 13.50 4.07 15.22
CA SER A 81 12.84 3.76 16.50
C SER A 81 11.40 4.22 16.78
N ASN A 82 10.44 3.39 16.32
CA ASN A 82 9.55 2.66 17.24
C ASN A 82 8.99 1.45 16.50
N ASN A 83 9.30 0.27 17.03
CA ASN A 83 8.98 -1.03 16.48
C ASN A 83 7.46 -1.24 16.27
N ARG A 84 6.93 -0.79 15.12
CA ARG A 84 5.79 -1.46 14.50
C ARG A 84 6.32 -2.19 13.29
N THR A 85 6.77 -3.42 13.54
CA THR A 85 6.56 -4.47 12.56
C THR A 85 5.14 -4.31 12.01
N ARG A 86 5.02 -3.92 10.72
CA ARG A 86 3.80 -4.14 9.93
C ARG A 86 3.69 -5.65 9.78
N THR A 87 3.39 -6.33 10.87
CA THR A 87 2.94 -7.69 10.83
C THR A 87 1.58 -7.61 10.14
N SER A 88 1.59 -7.98 8.87
CA SER A 88 0.56 -8.85 8.33
C SER A 88 0.40 -10.06 9.27
N LYS A 89 -0.21 -9.84 10.45
CA LYS A 89 -0.61 -10.86 11.44
C LYS A 89 -1.77 -10.36 12.31
N ARG A 90 -2.81 -9.76 11.73
CA ARG A 90 -4.13 -9.69 12.40
C ARG A 90 -5.02 -10.87 11.99
N GLN A 91 -4.51 -12.10 12.10
CA GLN A 91 -5.28 -13.33 11.89
C GLN A 91 -5.06 -14.41 12.97
N HIS A 92 -4.18 -14.22 13.97
CA HIS A 92 -3.89 -15.28 14.96
C HIS A 92 -4.79 -15.29 16.22
N TRP A 93 -5.51 -14.20 16.51
CA TRP A 93 -6.35 -14.10 17.73
C TRP A 93 -7.66 -14.92 17.67
N ARG A 94 -8.08 -15.38 16.48
CA ARG A 94 -9.26 -16.26 16.33
C ARG A 94 -8.96 -17.73 16.60
N GLY A 95 -7.72 -18.19 16.35
CA GLY A 95 -7.34 -19.59 16.57
C GLY A 95 -7.13 -19.95 18.04
N ILE A 96 -6.63 -19.01 18.84
CA ILE A 96 -6.33 -19.22 20.27
C ILE A 96 -7.61 -19.49 21.08
N LEU A 97 -8.71 -18.82 20.75
CA LEU A 97 -10.00 -19.02 21.43
C LEU A 97 -10.58 -20.41 21.17
N ILE A 98 -10.44 -20.93 19.94
CA ILE A 98 -10.93 -22.26 19.57
C ILE A 98 -10.09 -23.35 20.26
N ALA A 99 -8.77 -23.21 20.28
CA ALA A 99 -7.89 -24.15 20.95
C ALA A 99 -8.17 -24.22 22.47
N ALA A 100 -8.36 -23.06 23.13
CA ALA A 100 -8.71 -23.02 24.54
C ALA A 100 -10.07 -23.69 24.82
N PHE A 101 -11.07 -23.45 23.98
CA PHE A 101 -12.40 -24.05 24.13
C PHE A 101 -12.37 -25.57 23.99
N LEU A 102 -11.60 -26.10 23.02
CA LEU A 102 -11.42 -27.54 22.83
C LEU A 102 -10.71 -28.20 24.01
N LEU A 103 -9.70 -27.55 24.60
CA LEU A 103 -9.00 -28.07 25.79
C LEU A 103 -9.91 -28.10 27.03
N ILE A 104 -10.75 -27.08 27.22
CA ILE A 104 -11.72 -27.03 28.32
C ILE A 104 -12.77 -28.14 28.15
N ILE A 105 -13.33 -28.31 26.95
CA ILE A 105 -14.30 -29.38 26.67
C ILE A 105 -13.70 -30.76 26.93
N LEU A 106 -12.48 -31.01 26.45
CA LEU A 106 -11.79 -32.29 26.66
C LEU A 106 -11.57 -32.58 28.14
N SER A 107 -11.15 -31.57 28.92
CA SER A 107 -10.94 -31.70 30.37
C SER A 107 -12.23 -32.05 31.11
N VAL A 108 -13.34 -31.37 30.79
CA VAL A 108 -14.65 -31.63 31.39
C VAL A 108 -15.14 -33.04 31.04
N PHE A 109 -14.99 -33.45 29.78
CA PHE A 109 -15.39 -34.79 29.34
C PHE A 109 -14.60 -35.90 30.04
N ILE A 110 -13.27 -35.75 30.16
CA ILE A 110 -12.43 -36.68 30.90
C ILE A 110 -12.83 -36.72 32.38
N PHE A 111 -13.08 -35.58 33.01
CA PHE A 111 -13.52 -35.53 34.41
C PHE A 111 -14.87 -36.24 34.59
N PHE A 112 -15.83 -36.03 33.69
CA PHE A 112 -17.11 -36.74 33.72
C PHE A 112 -16.96 -38.24 33.50
N LEU A 113 -16.11 -38.67 32.56
CA LEU A 113 -15.83 -40.09 32.34
C LEU A 113 -15.18 -40.71 33.58
N VAL A 114 -14.15 -40.08 34.15
CA VAL A 114 -13.49 -40.57 35.37
C VAL A 114 -14.48 -40.58 36.52
N TYR A 115 -15.24 -39.51 36.73
CA TYR A 115 -16.28 -39.45 37.75
C TYR A 115 -17.32 -40.55 37.58
N PHE A 116 -17.79 -40.80 36.35
CA PHE A 116 -18.80 -41.81 36.07
C PHE A 116 -18.24 -43.24 36.19
N VAL A 117 -17.01 -43.48 35.76
CA VAL A 117 -16.30 -44.76 35.92
C VAL A 117 -16.03 -45.03 37.40
N CYS A 118 -15.48 -44.05 38.13
CA CYS A 118 -15.28 -44.15 39.57
C CYS A 118 -16.61 -44.34 40.30
N ARG A 119 -17.66 -43.61 39.93
CA ARG A 119 -19.00 -43.76 40.52
C ARG A 119 -19.62 -45.12 40.18
N ARG A 120 -19.37 -45.67 38.99
CA ARG A 120 -19.83 -47.01 38.60
C ARG A 120 -19.06 -48.11 39.34
N PHE A 121 -17.78 -47.90 39.63
CA PHE A 121 -16.94 -48.83 40.40
C PHE A 121 -17.19 -48.76 41.92
N PHE A 122 -17.49 -47.57 42.47
CA PHE A 122 -17.91 -47.41 43.87
C PHE A 122 -19.39 -47.76 44.11
N ARG A 123 -20.18 -47.97 43.05
CA ARG A 123 -21.56 -48.48 43.11
C ARG A 123 -21.64 -50.00 42.88
N SER A 124 -20.54 -50.72 42.98
CA SER A 124 -20.52 -52.18 43.16
C SER A 124 -20.10 -52.52 44.59
N PRO A 125 -21.10 -52.82 45.45
CA PRO A 125 -21.17 -54.12 46.11
C PRO A 125 -22.27 -55.01 45.49
#